data_AF-H8ZH49-F1
#
_entry.id   AF-H8ZH49-F1
#
_cell.length_a   1.000
_cell.length_b   1.000
_cell.length_c   1.000
_cell.angle_alpha   90.00
_cell.angle_beta   90.00
_cell.angle_gamma   90.00
#
_symmetry.space_group_name_H-M   'P 1'
#
loop_
_entity.id
_entity.type
_entity.pdbx_description
1 polymer ?
#
loop_
_entity_poly.entity_id
_entity_poly.type
_entity_poly.pdbx_seq_one_letter_code
_entity_poly.pdbx_strand_id
1 'polypeptide(L)'
;FFLYFISTGLTASYSFRLFYYSMSGDNNFYSSFSFDDNCYYISFGMLSLLFVAVFGGSFLSWLIFPIPYMIVLPYYLKFLTIFVVVLGSYLGYFISNVSFSYDLFSLKMLSYISFAGSMWFMPFLSTNFISYLPLK
;
A
#
# COMPACT_ATOMS: atom_id res chain seq x y z
N PHE A 1 19.14 1.68 -6.83
CA PHE A 1 18.35 2.76 -7.48
C PHE A 1 17.05 2.21 -8.05
N PHE A 2 17.07 1.45 -9.16
CA PHE A 2 15.85 1.00 -9.85
C PHE A 2 14.85 0.26 -8.95
N LEU A 3 15.28 -0.71 -8.14
CA LEU A 3 14.39 -1.46 -7.25
C LEU A 3 13.66 -0.56 -6.23
N TYR A 4 14.33 0.48 -5.72
CA TYR A 4 13.72 1.41 -4.77
C TYR A 4 12.61 2.23 -5.44
N PHE A 5 12.87 2.79 -6.62
CA PHE A 5 11.84 3.53 -7.37
C PHE A 5 10.69 2.61 -7.80
N ILE A 6 10.97 1.40 -8.26
CA ILE A 6 9.91 0.45 -8.59
C ILE A 6 9.08 0.13 -7.35
N SER A 7 9.72 -0.06 -6.18
CA SER A 7 9.00 -0.32 -4.94
C SER A 7 8.11 0.86 -4.53
N THR A 8 8.54 2.12 -4.71
CA THR A 8 7.70 3.29 -4.39
C THR A 8 6.52 3.45 -5.34
N GLY A 9 6.69 3.08 -6.62
CA GLY A 9 5.58 3.01 -7.58
C GLY A 9 4.57 1.91 -7.23
N LEU A 10 5.05 0.73 -6.81
CA LEU A 10 4.21 -0.39 -6.37
C LEU A 10 3.48 -0.10 -5.05
N THR A 11 4.08 0.64 -4.12
CA THR A 11 3.37 1.06 -2.89
C THR A 11 2.22 2.01 -3.24
N ALA A 12 2.43 2.93 -4.19
CA ALA A 12 1.36 3.80 -4.66
C ALA A 12 0.23 3.01 -5.35
N SER A 13 0.57 2.04 -6.21
CA SER A 13 -0.45 1.21 -6.88
C SER A 13 -1.26 0.37 -5.89
N TYR A 14 -0.63 -0.13 -4.81
CA TYR A 14 -1.33 -0.87 -3.75
C TYR A 14 -2.31 0.02 -2.98
N SER A 15 -1.92 1.24 -2.60
CA SER A 15 -2.82 2.19 -1.91
C SER A 15 -4.03 2.55 -2.77
N PHE A 16 -3.83 2.80 -4.07
CA PHE A 16 -4.94 3.12 -4.98
C PHE A 16 -5.84 1.91 -5.28
N ARG A 17 -5.29 0.70 -5.34
CA ARG A 17 -6.09 -0.53 -5.40
C ARG A 17 -6.99 -0.68 -4.17
N LEU A 18 -6.47 -0.41 -2.97
CA LEU A 18 -7.26 -0.46 -1.75
C LEU A 18 -8.37 0.59 -1.76
N PHE A 19 -8.04 1.83 -2.14
CA PHE A 19 -9.00 2.92 -2.30
C PHE A 19 -10.13 2.55 -3.28
N TYR A 20 -9.78 1.88 -4.39
CA TYR A 20 -10.79 1.45 -5.36
C TYR A 20 -11.79 0.46 -4.77
N TYR A 21 -11.31 -0.58 -4.08
CA TYR A 21 -12.20 -1.61 -3.54
C TYR A 21 -12.98 -1.18 -2.30
N SER A 22 -12.49 -0.20 -1.52
CA SER A 22 -13.17 0.23 -0.30
C SER A 22 -14.11 1.42 -0.50
N MET A 23 -13.78 2.36 -1.38
CA MET A 23 -14.48 3.65 -1.47
C MET A 23 -15.12 3.93 -2.83
N SER A 24 -14.46 3.61 -3.95
CA SER A 24 -14.95 4.02 -5.28
C SER A 24 -15.68 2.92 -6.07
N GLY A 25 -15.45 1.65 -5.75
CA GLY A 25 -16.05 0.51 -6.44
C GLY A 25 -17.48 0.20 -5.96
N ASP A 26 -18.10 -0.77 -6.61
CA ASP A 26 -19.44 -1.21 -6.25
C ASP A 26 -19.49 -1.83 -4.85
N ASN A 27 -20.59 -1.55 -4.14
CA ASN A 27 -20.82 -2.04 -2.79
C ASN A 27 -21.02 -3.56 -2.80
N ASN A 28 -19.97 -4.30 -2.42
CA ASN A 28 -20.02 -5.77 -2.26
C ASN A 28 -20.51 -6.21 -0.86
N PHE A 29 -21.28 -5.38 -0.18
CA PHE A 29 -21.83 -5.70 1.14
C PHE A 29 -23.05 -6.63 1.03
N TYR A 30 -23.31 -7.40 2.09
CA TYR A 30 -24.55 -8.17 2.19
C TYR A 30 -25.76 -7.23 2.22
N SER A 31 -26.91 -7.70 1.74
CA SER A 31 -28.15 -6.92 1.66
C SER A 31 -28.65 -6.40 3.02
N SER A 32 -28.26 -7.04 4.13
CA SER A 32 -28.52 -6.60 5.49
C SER A 32 -27.32 -5.88 6.12
N PHE A 33 -26.93 -4.74 5.56
CA PHE A 33 -25.83 -3.93 6.08
C PHE A 33 -26.36 -2.67 6.81
N SER A 34 -25.75 -2.31 7.94
CA SER A 34 -26.00 -1.04 8.67
C SER A 34 -24.68 -0.31 8.95
N PHE A 35 -24.51 0.91 8.43
CA PHE A 35 -23.36 1.78 8.71
C PHE A 35 -23.75 2.74 9.85
N ASP A 36 -23.08 2.64 11.01
CA ASP A 36 -23.25 3.57 12.14
C ASP A 36 -21.90 4.08 12.64
N ASP A 37 -21.48 5.26 12.18
CA ASP A 37 -20.22 5.93 12.57
C ASP A 37 -20.40 6.98 13.69
N ASN A 38 -21.42 6.80 14.54
CA ASN A 38 -21.80 7.81 15.56
C ASN A 38 -20.88 7.83 16.80
N CYS A 39 -19.89 6.95 16.87
CA CYS A 39 -19.04 6.78 18.05
C CYS A 39 -17.96 7.88 18.13
N TYR A 40 -18.25 8.94 18.90
CA TYR A 40 -17.38 10.11 19.05
C TYR A 40 -15.92 9.79 19.44
N TYR A 41 -15.71 8.76 20.27
CA TYR A 41 -14.37 8.36 20.70
C TYR A 41 -13.48 7.90 19.53
N ILE A 42 -14.06 7.17 18.57
CA ILE A 42 -13.33 6.65 17.42
C ILE A 42 -13.03 7.79 16.44
N SER A 43 -14.01 8.64 16.15
CA SER A 43 -13.83 9.78 15.24
C SER A 43 -12.83 10.80 15.77
N PHE A 44 -12.83 11.06 17.08
CA PHE A 44 -11.82 11.91 17.71
C PHE A 44 -10.39 11.33 17.57
N GLY A 45 -10.23 10.02 17.74
CA GLY A 45 -8.94 9.34 17.54
C GLY A 45 -8.43 9.44 16.10
N MET A 46 -9.30 9.24 15.11
CA MET A 46 -8.96 9.36 13.69
C MET A 46 -8.53 10.80 13.33
N LEU A 47 -9.24 11.81 13.81
CA LEU A 47 -8.91 13.22 13.57
C LEU A 47 -7.55 13.60 14.18
N SER A 48 -7.27 13.17 15.41
CA SER A 48 -5.99 13.42 16.07
C SER A 48 -4.81 12.83 15.28
N LEU A 49 -4.95 11.58 14.82
CA LEU A 49 -3.93 10.92 14.00
C LEU A 49 -3.71 11.63 12.65
N LEU A 50 -4.77 12.15 12.03
CA LEU A 50 -4.67 12.92 10.78
C LEU A 50 -3.78 14.16 10.97
N PHE A 51 -3.98 14.92 12.05
CA PHE A 51 -3.12 16.08 12.34
C PHE A 51 -1.65 15.71 12.49
N VAL A 52 -1.36 14.62 13.21
CA VAL A 52 0.02 14.13 13.39
C VAL A 52 0.61 13.68 12.06
N ALA A 53 -0.14 13.01 11.19
CA ALA A 53 0.35 12.55 9.89
C ALA A 53 0.76 13.71 8.96
N VAL A 54 0.00 14.82 8.96
CA VAL A 54 0.28 15.98 8.10
C VAL A 54 1.46 16.80 8.62
N PHE A 55 1.49 17.14 9.90
CA PHE A 55 2.51 18.03 10.47
C PHE A 55 3.75 17.30 10.99
N GLY A 56 3.60 16.03 11.38
CA GLY A 56 4.64 15.26 12.03
C GLY A 56 5.88 15.07 11.15
N GLY A 57 5.70 14.80 9.85
CA GLY A 57 6.83 14.63 8.93
C GLY A 57 7.71 15.88 8.82
N SER A 58 7.09 17.05 8.61
CA SER A 58 7.80 18.33 8.57
C SER A 58 8.50 18.64 9.89
N PHE A 59 7.81 18.46 11.03
CA PHE A 59 8.37 18.75 12.34
C PHE A 59 9.56 17.86 12.66
N LEU A 60 9.46 16.56 12.35
CA LEU A 60 10.54 15.60 12.57
C LEU A 60 11.74 15.88 11.68
N SER A 61 11.53 16.31 10.43
CA SER A 61 12.63 16.66 9.53
C SER A 61 13.49 17.82 10.06
N TRP A 62 12.87 18.84 10.67
CA TRP A 62 13.57 19.98 11.27
C TRP A 62 14.33 19.60 12.53
N LEU A 63 13.82 18.64 13.31
CA LEU A 63 14.48 18.14 14.52
C LEU A 63 15.69 17.24 14.20
N ILE A 64 15.56 16.33 13.24
CA ILE A 64 16.60 15.34 12.92
C ILE A 64 17.74 15.97 12.12
N PHE A 65 17.44 16.92 11.22
CA PHE A 65 18.43 17.55 10.35
C PHE A 65 18.51 19.06 10.59
N PRO A 66 19.16 19.52 11.68
CA PRO A 66 19.27 20.94 12.00
C PRO A 66 20.11 21.73 10.99
N ILE A 67 20.99 21.05 10.23
CA ILE A 67 21.85 21.67 9.22
C ILE A 67 21.50 21.04 7.85
N PRO A 68 20.85 21.78 6.94
CA PRO A 68 20.51 21.25 5.62
C PRO A 68 21.77 21.17 4.75
N TYR A 69 22.19 19.94 4.41
CA TYR A 69 23.22 19.74 3.38
C TYR A 69 22.62 19.97 1.99
N MET A 70 23.23 20.84 1.18
CA MET A 70 22.80 21.08 -0.19
C MET A 70 23.19 19.90 -1.09
N ILE A 71 22.20 19.15 -1.58
CA ILE A 71 22.40 18.04 -2.52
C ILE A 71 22.04 18.54 -3.93
N VAL A 72 23.04 18.68 -4.81
CA VAL A 72 22.83 19.06 -6.21
C VAL A 72 22.62 17.80 -7.04
N LEU A 73 21.37 17.56 -7.45
CA LEU A 73 20.97 16.47 -8.32
C LEU A 73 20.60 17.02 -9.71
N PRO A 74 20.90 16.30 -10.81
CA PRO A 74 20.41 16.65 -12.12
C PRO A 74 18.89 16.56 -12.19
N TYR A 75 18.27 17.38 -13.04
CA TYR A 75 16.80 17.57 -13.10
C TYR A 75 16.00 16.26 -13.20
N TYR A 76 16.49 15.29 -13.97
CA TYR A 76 15.81 14.00 -14.16
C TYR A 76 15.68 13.19 -12.86
N LEU A 77 16.69 13.21 -11.98
CA LEU A 77 16.65 12.50 -10.70
C LEU A 77 15.74 13.19 -9.68
N LYS A 78 15.70 14.53 -9.71
CA LYS A 78 14.94 15.32 -8.75
C LYS A 78 13.43 15.11 -8.90
N PHE A 79 12.93 14.98 -10.13
CA PHE A 79 11.50 14.79 -10.41
C PHE A 79 11.08 13.31 -10.54
N LEU A 80 12.02 12.37 -10.53
CA LEU A 80 11.72 10.96 -10.75
C LEU A 80 10.73 10.38 -9.72
N THR A 81 10.84 10.78 -8.44
CA THR A 81 9.96 10.29 -7.38
C THR A 81 8.50 10.66 -7.64
N ILE A 82 8.24 11.93 -7.98
CA ILE A 82 6.90 12.42 -8.32
C ILE A 82 6.34 11.65 -9.52
N PHE A 83 7.15 11.46 -10.56
CA PHE A 83 6.71 10.80 -11.78
C PHE A 83 6.32 9.34 -11.52
N VAL A 84 7.13 8.62 -10.75
CA VAL A 84 6.89 7.21 -10.42
C VAL A 84 5.64 7.04 -9.55
N VAL A 85 5.37 7.94 -8.61
CA VAL A 85 4.16 7.89 -7.77
C VAL A 85 2.89 8.15 -8.59
N VAL A 86 2.93 9.14 -9.49
CA VAL A 86 1.79 9.44 -10.38
C VAL A 86 1.53 8.29 -11.36
N LEU A 87 2.57 7.72 -11.96
CA LEU A 87 2.40 6.54 -12.81
C LEU A 87 1.89 5.32 -12.02
N GLY A 88 2.44 5.06 -10.84
CA GLY A 88 2.04 3.94 -10.00
C GLY A 88 0.59 4.01 -9.57
N SER A 89 0.13 5.20 -9.15
CA SER A 89 -1.27 5.44 -8.79
C SER A 89 -2.23 5.27 -9.98
N TYR A 90 -1.89 5.85 -11.13
CA TYR A 90 -2.67 5.72 -12.36
C TYR A 90 -2.81 4.25 -12.80
N LEU A 91 -1.69 3.51 -12.83
CA LEU A 91 -1.69 2.09 -13.16
C LEU A 91 -2.49 1.27 -12.15
N GLY A 92 -2.35 1.56 -10.85
CA GLY A 92 -3.09 0.87 -9.78
C GLY A 92 -4.60 0.99 -9.95
N TYR A 93 -5.09 2.21 -10.25
CA TYR A 93 -6.51 2.45 -10.49
C TYR A 93 -7.00 1.81 -11.80
N PHE A 94 -6.20 1.87 -12.86
CA PHE A 94 -6.57 1.26 -14.14
C PHE A 94 -6.71 -0.26 -14.04
N ILE A 95 -5.77 -0.93 -13.35
CA ILE A 95 -5.79 -2.38 -13.12
C ILE A 95 -7.01 -2.80 -12.30
N SER A 96 -7.41 -2.01 -11.29
CA SER A 96 -8.55 -2.35 -10.43
C SER A 96 -9.91 -2.16 -11.12
N ASN A 97 -10.00 -1.24 -12.08
CA ASN A 97 -11.23 -0.94 -12.83
C ASN A 97 -11.45 -1.84 -14.08
N VAL A 98 -10.57 -2.81 -14.34
CA VAL A 98 -10.79 -3.75 -15.46
C VAL A 98 -11.96 -4.67 -15.09
N SER A 99 -13.13 -4.41 -15.68
CA SER A 99 -14.30 -5.27 -15.58
C SER A 99 -13.98 -6.67 -16.13
N PHE A 100 -14.40 -7.70 -15.40
CA PHE A 100 -14.19 -9.15 -15.60
C PHE A 100 -14.71 -9.73 -16.95
N SER A 101 -14.39 -9.12 -18.09
CA SER A 101 -14.91 -9.55 -19.41
C SER A 101 -13.92 -10.37 -20.25
N TYR A 102 -12.76 -10.72 -19.71
CA TYR A 102 -11.77 -11.58 -20.36
C TYR A 102 -11.32 -12.67 -19.39
N ASP A 103 -10.97 -13.85 -19.91
CA ASP A 103 -10.52 -15.02 -19.14
C ASP A 103 -9.76 -14.64 -17.87
N LEU A 104 -10.11 -15.26 -16.74
CA LEU A 104 -9.50 -15.00 -15.44
C LEU A 104 -7.99 -15.30 -15.50
N PHE A 105 -7.21 -14.28 -15.82
CA PHE A 105 -5.75 -14.35 -15.90
C PHE A 105 -5.15 -14.87 -14.58
N SER A 106 -5.83 -14.58 -13.47
CA SER A 106 -5.47 -15.08 -12.16
C SER A 106 -5.61 -16.60 -12.01
N LEU A 107 -6.67 -17.19 -12.54
CA LEU A 107 -6.85 -18.65 -12.53
C LEU A 107 -5.84 -19.34 -13.44
N LYS A 108 -5.44 -18.71 -14.56
CA LYS A 108 -4.42 -19.27 -15.45
C LYS A 108 -3.03 -19.32 -14.82
N MET A 109 -2.68 -18.35 -13.97
CA MET A 109 -1.39 -18.25 -13.27
C MET A 109 -1.52 -18.47 -11.76
N LEU A 110 -2.31 -19.47 -11.37
CA LEU A 110 -2.65 -19.76 -9.98
C LEU A 110 -1.42 -20.08 -9.10
N SER A 111 -0.42 -20.78 -9.65
CA SER A 111 0.83 -21.09 -8.93
C SER A 111 1.64 -19.84 -8.58
N TYR A 112 1.75 -18.89 -9.51
CA TYR A 112 2.47 -17.64 -9.28
C TYR A 112 1.72 -16.73 -8.29
N ILE A 113 0.39 -16.64 -8.43
CA ILE A 113 -0.43 -15.78 -7.56
C ILE A 113 -0.51 -16.35 -6.14
N SER A 114 -0.63 -17.67 -5.99
CA SER A 114 -0.58 -18.30 -4.67
C SER A 114 0.77 -18.10 -3.98
N PHE A 115 1.88 -18.18 -4.72
CA PHE A 115 3.22 -17.88 -4.18
C PHE A 115 3.39 -16.42 -3.76
N ALA A 116 2.96 -15.47 -4.60
CA ALA A 116 3.06 -14.05 -4.28
C ALA A 116 2.10 -13.66 -3.12
N GLY A 117 0.90 -14.24 -3.10
CA GLY A 117 -0.13 -14.00 -2.07
C GLY A 117 0.22 -14.60 -0.70
N SER A 118 0.93 -15.73 -0.65
CA SER A 118 1.38 -16.36 0.59
C SER A 118 2.62 -15.70 1.21
N MET A 119 2.99 -14.50 0.73
CA MET A 119 4.24 -13.81 1.11
C MET A 119 5.46 -14.73 0.91
N TRP A 120 5.59 -15.32 -0.28
CA TRP A 120 6.68 -16.24 -0.63
C TRP A 120 6.82 -17.41 0.35
N PHE A 121 5.70 -17.89 0.92
CA PHE A 121 5.67 -18.91 1.96
C PHE A 121 6.53 -18.63 3.21
N MET A 122 6.94 -17.36 3.43
CA MET A 122 7.73 -16.97 4.61
C MET A 122 7.05 -17.33 5.93
N PRO A 123 5.73 -17.12 6.12
CA PRO A 123 5.07 -17.52 7.37
C PRO A 123 5.25 -19.01 7.64
N PHE A 124 5.00 -19.87 6.66
CA PHE A 124 5.16 -21.32 6.79
C PHE A 124 6.60 -21.74 7.10
N LEU A 125 7.59 -21.11 6.44
CA LEU A 125 9.01 -21.36 6.72
C LEU A 125 9.40 -20.92 8.13
N SER A 126 8.90 -19.78 8.60
CA SER A 126 9.24 -19.25 9.92
C SER A 126 8.52 -19.95 11.07
N THR A 127 7.26 -20.37 10.89
CA THR A 127 6.48 -20.98 11.97
C THR A 127 6.71 -22.47 12.05
N ASN A 128 6.55 -23.21 10.94
CA ASN A 128 6.43 -24.67 10.99
C ASN A 128 7.79 -25.38 11.06
N PHE A 129 8.84 -24.83 10.45
CA PHE A 129 10.19 -25.39 10.61
C PHE A 129 10.75 -25.13 12.01
N ILE A 130 10.48 -23.94 12.57
CA ILE A 130 11.02 -23.56 13.87
C ILE A 130 10.20 -24.21 15.00
N SER A 131 8.89 -24.37 14.86
CA SER A 131 8.05 -25.04 15.87
C SER A 131 8.33 -26.54 15.99
N TYR A 132 8.89 -27.19 14.96
CA TYR A 132 9.24 -28.61 15.02
C TYR A 132 10.49 -28.90 15.87
N LEU A 133 11.37 -27.91 16.07
CA LEU A 133 12.57 -28.02 16.91
C LEU A 133 12.26 -28.17 18.42
N PRO A 134 11.35 -27.39 19.04
CA PRO A 134 10.99 -27.52 20.46
C PRO A 134 9.94 -28.60 20.75
N LEU A 135 9.26 -29.14 19.73
CA LEU A 135 8.23 -30.18 19.88
C LEU A 135 8.78 -31.62 19.74
N LYS A 136 10.11 -31.77 19.67
CA LYS A 136 10.82 -33.04 19.72
C LYS A 136 11.51 -33.18 21.08
#